data_AF-A0A2D8PPF4-F1
#
_entry.id   AF-A0A2D8PPF4-F1
#
_cell.length_a   1.000
_cell.length_b   1.000
_cell.length_c   1.000
_cell.angle_alpha   90.00
_cell.angle_beta   90.00
_cell.angle_gamma   90.00
#
_symmetry.space_group_name_H-M   'P 1'
#
loop_
_entity.id
_entity.type
_entity.pdbx_description
1 polymer ?
#
loop_
_entity_poly.entity_id
_entity_poly.type
_entity_poly.pdbx_seq_one_letter_code
_entity_poly.pdbx_strand_id
1 'polypeptide(L)'
;MKKSLAFHIDEAVVDFAQTQRPQWLKNWQGQTVLTVNQIMWVTSVENAIKTGGGAMEALFDQRRDELLDVVKSVRGDIPKMLRKTLGSLVVMDVHNRDITAELAGADITAVTDFDWQAHLRYYHEAGGASAQCGEPGSIACRMINAMILYAYEYIGNCGRLVITPLTDRCYRTLMGAIHLNLGGAPEGPAGTGKTETTKDLGKAIAIQCVVTNCSVGHPPSLAPVSRLCVRALQNFLRMAWIIKPWENSSKG
;
A
#
# COMPACT_ATOMS: atom_id res chain seq x y z
N MET A 1 5.97 17.65 8.74
CA MET A 1 5.09 16.45 8.72
C MET A 1 5.76 15.27 8.02
N LYS A 2 6.16 15.35 6.74
CA LYS A 2 6.86 14.24 6.02
C LYS A 2 8.12 13.73 6.76
N LYS A 3 9.02 14.65 7.13
CA LYS A 3 10.23 14.34 7.93
C LYS A 3 9.93 13.60 9.24
N SER A 4 8.90 14.04 9.97
CA SER A 4 8.50 13.41 11.23
C SER A 4 7.96 12.00 11.03
N LEU A 5 7.16 11.77 9.98
CA LEU A 5 6.67 10.43 9.65
C LEU A 5 7.83 9.51 9.25
N ALA A 6 8.77 9.99 8.43
CA ALA A 6 9.96 9.23 8.06
C ALA A 6 10.80 8.85 9.28
N PHE A 7 11.09 9.82 10.16
CA PHE A 7 11.81 9.60 11.40
C PHE A 7 11.15 8.51 12.26
N HIS A 8 9.83 8.59 12.50
CA HIS A 8 9.14 7.58 13.29
C HIS A 8 9.07 6.22 12.60
N ILE A 9 9.02 6.14 11.27
CA ILE A 9 9.11 4.86 10.57
C ILE A 9 10.49 4.24 10.78
N ASP A 10 11.56 5.03 10.68
CA ASP A 10 12.93 4.54 10.88
C ASP A 10 13.15 4.05 12.33
N GLU A 11 12.67 4.79 13.33
CA GLU A 11 12.70 4.33 14.73
C GLU A 11 11.88 3.04 14.92
N ALA A 12 10.70 2.97 14.29
CA ALA A 12 9.81 1.82 14.42
C ALA A 12 10.38 0.55 13.79
N VAL A 13 11.10 0.66 12.67
CA VAL A 13 11.83 -0.46 12.06
C VAL A 13 12.89 -1.00 13.03
N VAL A 14 13.64 -0.13 13.70
CA VAL A 14 14.65 -0.54 14.69
C VAL A 14 14.00 -1.20 15.91
N ASP A 15 12.93 -0.62 16.44
CA ASP A 15 12.20 -1.17 17.59
C ASP A 15 11.51 -2.50 17.28
N PHE A 16 11.10 -2.74 16.03
CA PHE A 16 10.46 -4.00 15.63
C PHE A 16 11.33 -5.23 15.91
N ALA A 17 12.66 -5.09 15.78
CA ALA A 17 13.59 -6.18 16.06
C ALA A 17 13.79 -6.45 17.57
N GLN A 18 13.43 -5.50 18.43
CA GLN A 18 13.70 -5.53 19.87
C GLN A 18 12.46 -5.84 20.72
N THR A 19 11.27 -5.57 20.17
CA THR A 19 10.00 -5.67 20.89
C THR A 19 9.11 -6.77 20.31
N GLN A 20 8.40 -7.51 21.18
CA GLN A 20 7.43 -8.50 20.71
C GLN A 20 6.29 -7.84 19.91
N ARG A 21 5.91 -8.43 18.77
CA ARG A 21 4.90 -7.89 17.83
C ARG A 21 3.61 -7.39 18.51
N PRO A 22 2.95 -8.12 19.44
CA PRO A 22 1.71 -7.64 20.06
C PRO A 22 1.88 -6.38 20.89
N GLN A 23 3.05 -6.18 21.51
CA GLN A 23 3.37 -4.96 22.25
C GLN A 23 3.78 -3.84 21.31
N TRP A 24 4.61 -4.15 20.31
CA TRP A 24 5.06 -3.21 19.28
C TRP A 24 3.86 -2.55 18.59
N LEU A 25 2.84 -3.32 18.21
CA LEU A 25 1.61 -2.84 17.57
C LEU A 25 0.85 -1.79 18.41
N LYS A 26 1.03 -1.75 19.72
CA LYS A 26 0.39 -0.78 20.62
C LYS A 26 1.18 0.51 20.76
N ASN A 27 2.48 0.48 20.46
CA ASN A 27 3.41 1.58 20.71
C ASN A 27 3.49 2.56 19.52
N TRP A 28 3.11 2.13 18.31
CA TRP A 28 3.33 2.89 17.08
C TRP A 28 2.04 3.38 16.41
N GLN A 29 2.14 4.49 15.67
CA GLN A 29 1.02 5.11 14.96
C GLN A 29 0.55 4.23 13.78
N GLY A 30 -0.74 4.32 13.44
CA GLY A 30 -1.35 3.39 12.50
C GLY A 30 -0.67 3.30 11.13
N GLN A 31 -0.33 4.44 10.51
CA GLN A 31 0.37 4.43 9.22
C GLN A 31 1.78 3.80 9.34
N THR A 32 2.51 4.11 10.40
CA THR A 32 3.82 3.52 10.70
C THR A 32 3.72 2.00 10.87
N VAL A 33 2.73 1.52 11.63
CA VAL A 33 2.46 0.08 11.83
C VAL A 33 2.27 -0.64 10.50
N LEU A 34 1.42 -0.10 9.62
CA LEU A 34 1.13 -0.72 8.32
C LEU A 34 2.35 -0.71 7.39
N THR A 35 3.11 0.38 7.36
CA THR A 35 4.30 0.50 6.50
C THR A 35 5.41 -0.45 6.95
N VAL A 36 5.74 -0.48 8.25
CA VAL A 36 6.78 -1.38 8.78
C VAL A 36 6.35 -2.84 8.63
N ASN A 37 5.08 -3.17 8.85
CA ASN A 37 4.59 -4.52 8.62
C ASN A 37 4.86 -4.99 7.17
N GLN A 38 4.62 -4.12 6.19
CA GLN A 38 4.89 -4.45 4.79
C GLN A 38 6.39 -4.63 4.51
N ILE A 39 7.25 -3.78 5.08
CA ILE A 39 8.72 -3.90 4.97
C ILE A 39 9.20 -5.23 5.56
N MET A 40 8.72 -5.58 6.75
CA MET A 40 9.14 -6.79 7.45
C MET A 40 8.62 -8.05 6.75
N TRP A 41 7.41 -8.02 6.20
CA TRP A 41 6.89 -9.12 5.38
C TRP A 41 7.73 -9.34 4.13
N VAL A 42 8.02 -8.28 3.36
CA VAL A 42 8.87 -8.36 2.16
C VAL A 42 10.25 -8.92 2.48
N THR A 43 10.88 -8.42 3.53
CA THR A 43 12.18 -8.91 4.02
C THR A 43 12.11 -10.40 4.38
N SER A 44 11.04 -10.83 5.07
CA SER A 44 10.86 -12.22 5.48
C SER A 44 10.67 -13.15 4.28
N VAL A 45 9.86 -12.75 3.30
CA VAL A 45 9.60 -13.54 2.07
C VAL A 45 10.87 -13.67 1.24
N GLU A 46 11.61 -12.59 1.01
CA GLU A 46 12.85 -12.67 0.23
C GLU A 46 13.94 -13.50 0.93
N ASN A 47 13.98 -13.48 2.27
CA ASN A 47 14.86 -14.37 3.02
C ASN A 47 14.43 -15.82 2.87
N ALA A 48 13.12 -16.13 2.97
CA ALA A 48 12.61 -17.48 2.75
C ALA A 48 12.91 -18.02 1.35
N ILE A 49 12.78 -17.19 0.29
CA ILE A 49 13.16 -17.54 -1.08
C ILE A 49 14.66 -17.90 -1.14
N LYS A 50 15.53 -17.08 -0.54
CA LYS A 50 16.98 -17.31 -0.54
C LYS A 50 17.40 -18.54 0.27
N THR A 51 16.70 -18.83 1.36
CA THR A 51 16.97 -20.00 2.21
C THR A 51 16.50 -21.29 1.53
N GLY A 52 15.35 -21.27 0.86
CA GLY A 52 14.76 -22.44 0.23
C GLY A 52 14.37 -23.53 1.24
N GLY A 53 14.17 -24.76 0.74
CA GLY A 53 14.09 -25.97 1.59
C GLY A 53 12.97 -25.97 2.64
N GLY A 54 11.76 -25.49 2.29
CA GLY A 54 10.61 -25.45 3.20
C GLY A 54 10.47 -24.16 4.02
N ALA A 55 11.39 -23.19 3.84
CA ALA A 55 11.36 -21.93 4.58
C ALA A 55 10.10 -21.09 4.29
N MET A 56 9.52 -21.20 3.10
CA MET A 56 8.31 -20.47 2.73
C MET A 56 7.08 -21.01 3.48
N GLU A 57 6.98 -22.32 3.62
CA GLU A 57 5.93 -23.02 4.36
C GLU A 57 6.00 -22.69 5.85
N ALA A 58 7.21 -22.70 6.42
CA ALA A 58 7.42 -22.27 7.81
C ALA A 58 7.02 -20.79 8.00
N LEU A 59 7.34 -19.92 7.05
CA LEU A 59 6.92 -18.52 7.07
C LEU A 59 5.40 -18.39 6.97
N PHE A 60 4.74 -19.18 6.12
CA PHE A 60 3.28 -19.21 6.01
C PHE A 60 2.62 -19.56 7.34
N ASP A 61 3.07 -20.63 8.01
CA ASP A 61 2.55 -21.04 9.32
C ASP A 61 2.76 -19.94 10.36
N GLN A 62 3.94 -19.34 10.41
CA GLN A 62 4.23 -18.21 11.30
C GLN A 62 3.29 -17.02 11.04
N ARG A 63 3.07 -16.65 9.77
CA ARG A 63 2.18 -15.54 9.40
C ARG A 63 0.73 -15.82 9.73
N ARG A 64 0.28 -17.08 9.59
CA ARG A 64 -1.06 -17.51 10.01
C ARG A 64 -1.24 -17.30 11.51
N ASP A 65 -0.27 -17.73 12.32
CA ASP A 65 -0.39 -17.67 13.78
C ASP A 65 -0.33 -16.21 14.28
N GLU A 66 0.56 -15.38 13.73
CA GLU A 66 0.61 -13.94 14.01
C GLU A 66 -0.70 -13.23 13.64
N LEU A 67 -1.32 -13.58 12.50
CA LEU A 67 -2.61 -13.04 12.11
C LEU A 67 -3.70 -13.41 13.13
N LEU A 68 -3.74 -14.66 13.61
CA LEU A 68 -4.71 -15.10 14.61
C LEU A 68 -4.57 -14.34 15.93
N ASP A 69 -3.34 -14.03 16.34
CA ASP A 69 -3.07 -13.21 17.53
C ASP A 69 -3.56 -11.77 17.37
N VAL A 70 -3.37 -11.17 16.19
CA VAL A 70 -3.90 -9.84 15.88
C VAL A 70 -5.43 -9.87 15.88
N VAL A 71 -6.06 -10.87 15.26
CA VAL A 71 -7.53 -11.04 15.24
C VAL A 71 -8.08 -11.18 16.66
N LYS A 72 -7.43 -11.98 17.51
CA LYS A 72 -7.78 -12.11 18.93
C LYS A 72 -7.69 -10.78 19.65
N SER A 73 -6.62 -10.01 19.42
CA SER A 73 -6.44 -8.67 19.99
C SER A 73 -7.53 -7.70 19.53
N VAL A 74 -7.94 -7.76 18.25
CA VAL A 74 -9.03 -6.93 17.69
C VAL A 74 -10.39 -7.26 18.32
N ARG A 75 -10.61 -8.50 18.77
CA ARG A 75 -11.85 -8.92 19.46
C ARG A 75 -11.85 -8.56 20.95
N GLY A 76 -10.67 -8.32 21.52
CA GLY A 76 -10.53 -7.91 22.91
C GLY A 76 -10.95 -6.47 23.18
N ASP A 77 -10.74 -6.06 24.44
CA ASP A 77 -10.91 -4.67 24.84
C ASP A 77 -9.63 -3.87 24.54
N ILE A 78 -9.75 -2.95 23.58
CA ILE A 78 -8.66 -2.10 23.10
C ILE A 78 -9.22 -0.74 22.69
N PRO A 79 -8.40 0.34 22.76
CA PRO A 79 -8.82 1.67 22.35
C PRO A 79 -9.34 1.71 20.92
N LYS A 80 -10.36 2.54 20.65
CA LYS A 80 -10.99 2.67 19.32
C LYS A 80 -9.99 2.98 18.20
N MET A 81 -8.97 3.79 18.48
CA MET A 81 -7.93 4.13 17.50
C MET A 81 -7.04 2.93 17.17
N LEU A 82 -6.61 2.17 18.19
CA LEU A 82 -5.85 0.95 17.97
C LEU A 82 -6.69 -0.09 17.21
N ARG A 83 -7.98 -0.23 17.53
CA ARG A 83 -8.88 -1.13 16.81
C ARG A 83 -8.97 -0.82 15.32
N LYS A 84 -8.99 0.46 14.94
CA LYS A 84 -8.93 0.87 13.53
C LYS A 84 -7.61 0.47 12.86
N THR A 85 -6.49 0.71 13.53
CA THR A 85 -5.16 0.30 13.03
C THR A 85 -5.09 -1.21 12.81
N LEU A 86 -5.48 -1.99 13.82
CA LEU A 86 -5.42 -3.44 13.74
C LEU A 86 -6.42 -4.00 12.73
N GLY A 87 -7.60 -3.37 12.56
CA GLY A 87 -8.53 -3.74 11.48
C GLY A 87 -7.91 -3.58 10.10
N SER A 88 -7.22 -2.46 9.85
CA SER A 88 -6.44 -2.25 8.62
C SER A 88 -5.28 -3.25 8.48
N LEU A 89 -4.60 -3.57 9.57
CA LEU A 89 -3.50 -4.53 9.59
C LEU A 89 -3.97 -5.94 9.25
N VAL A 90 -5.11 -6.38 9.79
CA VAL A 90 -5.71 -7.69 9.47
C VAL A 90 -5.98 -7.83 7.98
N VAL A 91 -6.48 -6.78 7.32
CA VAL A 91 -6.70 -6.80 5.86
C VAL A 91 -5.39 -7.01 5.10
N MET A 92 -4.32 -6.33 5.51
CA MET A 92 -2.99 -6.50 4.90
C MET A 92 -2.38 -7.88 5.21
N ASP A 93 -2.45 -8.34 6.45
CA ASP A 93 -1.88 -9.62 6.88
C ASP A 93 -2.59 -10.82 6.23
N VAL A 94 -3.91 -10.75 6.01
CA VAL A 94 -4.64 -11.77 5.22
C VAL A 94 -4.10 -11.84 3.79
N HIS A 95 -3.99 -10.69 3.11
CA HIS A 95 -3.46 -10.64 1.75
C HIS A 95 -2.02 -11.13 1.66
N ASN A 96 -1.15 -10.68 2.57
CA ASN A 96 0.25 -11.08 2.64
C ASN A 96 0.41 -12.58 2.92
N ARG A 97 -0.40 -13.16 3.82
CA ARG A 97 -0.42 -14.61 4.09
C ARG A 97 -0.87 -15.40 2.86
N ASP A 98 -1.91 -14.95 2.17
CA ASP A 98 -2.44 -15.63 0.99
C ASP A 98 -1.38 -15.66 -0.12
N ILE A 99 -0.67 -14.55 -0.34
CA ILE A 99 0.49 -14.52 -1.24
C ILE A 99 1.55 -15.53 -0.76
N THR A 100 1.94 -15.51 0.52
CA THR A 100 2.95 -16.46 1.03
C THR A 100 2.55 -17.92 0.79
N ALA A 101 1.26 -18.26 0.89
CA ALA A 101 0.75 -19.58 0.56
C ALA A 101 0.87 -19.90 -0.95
N GLU A 102 0.53 -18.95 -1.81
CA GLU A 102 0.69 -19.07 -3.26
C GLU A 102 2.16 -19.29 -3.65
N LEU A 103 3.08 -18.51 -3.06
CA LEU A 103 4.52 -18.63 -3.31
C LEU A 103 5.08 -19.97 -2.84
N ALA A 104 4.59 -20.52 -1.71
CA ALA A 104 4.97 -21.85 -1.23
C ALA A 104 4.53 -22.94 -2.22
N GLY A 105 3.34 -22.82 -2.80
CA GLY A 105 2.83 -23.77 -3.80
C GLY A 105 3.51 -23.65 -5.17
N ALA A 106 4.11 -22.50 -5.49
CA ALA A 106 4.76 -22.21 -6.77
C ALA A 106 6.23 -22.63 -6.84
N ASP A 107 6.83 -23.12 -5.75
CA ASP A 107 8.24 -23.55 -5.65
C ASP A 107 9.25 -22.51 -6.21
N ILE A 108 9.11 -21.28 -5.73
CA ILE A 108 9.91 -20.13 -6.17
C ILE A 108 11.34 -20.24 -5.67
N THR A 109 12.30 -20.03 -6.58
CA THR A 109 13.74 -20.20 -6.27
C THR A 109 14.52 -18.90 -6.32
N ALA A 110 13.98 -17.87 -6.97
CA ALA A 110 14.66 -16.59 -7.13
C ALA A 110 13.75 -15.42 -6.77
N VAL A 111 14.33 -14.40 -6.13
CA VAL A 111 13.61 -13.15 -5.87
C VAL A 111 13.22 -12.43 -7.18
N THR A 112 13.81 -12.79 -8.32
CA THR A 112 13.45 -12.26 -9.64
C THR A 112 12.25 -12.94 -10.28
N ASP A 113 11.73 -14.02 -9.69
CA ASP A 113 10.59 -14.75 -10.26
C ASP A 113 9.34 -13.90 -10.30
N PHE A 114 8.58 -14.02 -11.40
CA PHE A 114 7.45 -13.14 -11.68
C PHE A 114 6.36 -13.26 -10.61
N ASP A 115 6.12 -14.46 -10.08
CA ASP A 115 5.11 -14.67 -9.04
C ASP A 115 5.39 -13.83 -7.79
N TRP A 116 6.66 -13.62 -7.43
CA TRP A 116 7.03 -12.66 -6.39
C TRP A 116 7.07 -11.21 -6.91
N GLN A 117 7.66 -11.00 -8.09
CA GLN A 117 7.83 -9.67 -8.68
C GLN A 117 6.50 -8.97 -8.99
N ALA A 118 5.42 -9.73 -9.12
CA ALA A 118 4.06 -9.30 -9.38
C ALA A 118 3.40 -8.49 -8.25
N HIS A 119 3.86 -8.63 -7.00
CA HIS A 119 3.24 -7.99 -5.83
C HIS A 119 3.90 -6.66 -5.42
N LEU A 120 3.25 -5.88 -4.55
CA LEU A 120 3.77 -4.60 -4.09
C LEU A 120 4.79 -4.79 -2.94
N ARG A 121 6.05 -4.48 -3.21
CA ARG A 121 7.20 -4.69 -2.30
C ARG A 121 7.76 -3.37 -1.79
N TYR A 122 8.00 -3.27 -0.49
CA TYR A 122 8.65 -2.12 0.15
C TYR A 122 10.08 -2.48 0.51
N TYR A 123 11.03 -1.76 -0.06
CA TYR A 123 12.45 -1.87 0.27
C TYR A 123 12.84 -0.68 1.12
N HIS A 124 13.28 -0.94 2.35
CA HIS A 124 13.76 0.08 3.27
C HIS A 124 15.28 0.15 3.24
N GLU A 125 15.83 1.35 3.11
CA GLU A 125 17.26 1.63 3.17
C GLU A 125 17.57 2.35 4.49
N ALA A 126 18.20 1.63 5.41
CA ALA A 126 18.60 2.16 6.71
C ALA A 126 19.58 3.33 6.55
N GLY A 127 19.30 4.45 7.21
CA GLY A 127 20.12 5.67 7.09
C GLY A 127 19.84 6.48 5.82
N GLY A 128 18.78 6.18 5.08
CA GLY A 128 18.34 6.95 3.92
C GLY A 128 18.06 8.43 4.22
N ALA A 129 18.01 9.23 3.14
CA ALA A 129 17.86 10.69 3.19
C ALA A 129 16.67 11.18 4.04
N SER A 130 15.62 10.36 4.19
CA SER A 130 14.37 10.79 4.84
C SER A 130 14.50 11.08 6.34
N ALA A 131 15.39 10.38 7.07
CA ALA A 131 15.69 10.72 8.47
C ALA A 131 16.46 12.04 8.60
N GLN A 132 17.36 12.33 7.65
CA GLN A 132 18.31 13.43 7.75
C GLN A 132 17.73 14.74 7.18
N CYS A 133 17.25 14.74 5.94
CA CYS A 133 16.76 15.94 5.25
C CYS A 133 15.22 16.04 5.17
N GLY A 134 14.49 14.94 5.41
CA GLY A 134 13.03 14.91 5.29
C GLY A 134 12.50 14.77 3.87
N GLU A 135 13.38 14.52 2.90
CA GLU A 135 12.99 14.16 1.53
C GLU A 135 12.72 12.66 1.40
N PRO A 136 11.74 12.24 0.58
CA PRO A 136 11.49 10.83 0.30
C PRO A 136 12.74 10.12 -0.24
N GLY A 137 13.17 9.04 0.41
CA GLY A 137 14.37 8.31 0.00
C GLY A 137 14.62 7.02 0.78
N SER A 138 14.12 6.89 2.02
CA SER A 138 14.40 5.68 2.82
C SER A 138 13.53 4.47 2.45
N ILE A 139 12.45 4.64 1.66
CA ILE A 139 11.59 3.53 1.23
C ILE A 139 11.28 3.60 -0.26
N ALA A 140 11.63 2.54 -0.99
CA ALA A 140 11.24 2.32 -2.38
C ALA A 140 10.10 1.29 -2.48
N CYS A 141 8.99 1.70 -3.09
CA CYS A 141 7.87 0.83 -3.45
C CYS A 141 8.11 0.28 -4.86
N ARG A 142 8.19 -1.05 -5.00
CA ARG A 142 8.37 -1.72 -6.30
C ARG A 142 7.20 -2.65 -6.60
N MET A 143 6.81 -2.71 -7.87
CA MET A 143 5.83 -3.67 -8.37
C MET A 143 6.13 -3.96 -9.85
N ILE A 144 6.37 -5.23 -10.19
CA ILE A 144 6.95 -5.66 -11.47
C ILE A 144 8.23 -4.86 -11.74
N ASN A 145 8.23 -4.04 -12.80
CA ASN A 145 9.36 -3.19 -13.19
C ASN A 145 9.21 -1.74 -12.70
N ALA A 146 8.04 -1.39 -12.14
CA ALA A 146 7.78 -0.06 -11.65
C ALA A 146 8.46 0.15 -10.30
N MET A 147 9.15 1.28 -10.16
CA MET A 147 9.71 1.75 -8.90
C MET A 147 9.23 3.18 -8.64
N ILE A 148 8.74 3.42 -7.43
CA ILE A 148 8.27 4.72 -6.94
C ILE A 148 8.75 4.87 -5.49
N LEU A 149 9.21 6.06 -5.12
CA LEU A 149 9.56 6.36 -3.73
C LEU A 149 8.28 6.55 -2.90
N TYR A 150 8.25 5.99 -1.69
CA TYR A 150 7.16 6.23 -0.74
C TYR A 150 7.08 7.72 -0.43
N ALA A 151 5.94 8.37 -0.64
CA ALA A 151 5.88 9.84 -0.66
C ALA A 151 5.78 10.50 0.73
N TYR A 152 5.65 9.70 1.79
CA TYR A 152 5.57 10.11 3.19
C TYR A 152 4.47 11.16 3.51
N GLU A 153 3.40 11.24 2.72
CA GLU A 153 2.23 12.02 3.12
C GLU A 153 1.49 11.28 4.22
N TYR A 154 1.14 12.03 5.27
CA TYR A 154 0.37 11.46 6.37
C TYR A 154 -1.09 11.34 5.95
N ILE A 155 -1.52 10.11 5.69
CA ILE A 155 -2.88 9.82 5.21
C ILE A 155 -3.87 9.61 6.37
N GLY A 156 -3.34 9.48 7.60
CA GLY A 156 -4.12 9.23 8.81
C GLY A 156 -4.42 7.75 9.03
N ASN A 157 -5.11 7.46 10.14
CA ASN A 157 -5.51 6.10 10.50
C ASN A 157 -6.81 5.71 9.78
N CYS A 158 -6.66 5.49 8.47
CA CYS A 158 -7.73 5.14 7.55
C CYS A 158 -7.80 3.62 7.32
N GLY A 159 -9.00 3.12 7.04
CA GLY A 159 -9.21 1.72 6.64
C GLY A 159 -8.47 1.36 5.35
N ARG A 160 -8.04 0.10 5.24
CA ARG A 160 -7.54 -0.50 3.99
C ARG A 160 -8.67 -1.18 3.23
N LEU A 161 -8.64 -1.09 1.89
CA LEU A 161 -9.51 -1.87 1.02
C LEU A 161 -9.07 -3.33 1.04
N VAL A 162 -10.03 -4.27 1.01
CA VAL A 162 -9.71 -5.69 0.85
C VAL A 162 -9.09 -5.90 -0.52
N ILE A 163 -7.88 -6.47 -0.53
CA ILE A 163 -7.12 -6.70 -1.76
C ILE A 163 -7.52 -8.05 -2.33
N THR A 164 -8.09 -8.02 -3.53
CA THR A 164 -8.49 -9.21 -4.30
C THR A 164 -7.59 -9.33 -5.54
N PRO A 165 -7.57 -10.48 -6.25
CA PRO A 165 -6.81 -10.60 -7.50
C PRO A 165 -7.13 -9.51 -8.54
N LEU A 166 -8.37 -9.01 -8.56
CA LEU A 166 -8.77 -7.92 -9.45
C LEU A 166 -8.17 -6.57 -9.01
N THR A 167 -8.20 -6.28 -7.70
CA THR A 167 -7.57 -5.09 -7.10
C THR A 167 -6.05 -5.11 -7.36
N ASP A 168 -5.42 -6.26 -7.18
CA ASP A 168 -3.98 -6.46 -7.41
C ASP A 168 -3.59 -6.21 -8.86
N ARG A 169 -4.39 -6.70 -9.80
CA ARG A 169 -4.19 -6.40 -11.23
C ARG A 169 -4.30 -4.91 -11.51
N CYS A 170 -5.26 -4.23 -10.89
CA CYS A 170 -5.39 -2.78 -11.02
C CYS A 170 -4.18 -2.04 -10.44
N TYR A 171 -3.63 -2.48 -9.31
CA TYR A 171 -2.41 -1.93 -8.72
C TYR A 171 -1.23 -2.01 -9.68
N ARG A 172 -1.02 -3.16 -10.34
CA ARG A 172 0.05 -3.33 -11.33
C ARG A 172 -0.01 -2.30 -12.44
N THR A 173 -1.20 -2.11 -13.02
CA THR A 173 -1.40 -1.12 -14.10
C THR A 173 -1.20 0.30 -13.61
N LEU A 174 -1.74 0.65 -12.44
CA LEU A 174 -1.60 1.99 -11.88
C LEU A 174 -0.16 2.32 -11.49
N MET A 175 0.56 1.39 -10.84
CA MET A 175 1.98 1.53 -10.52
C MET A 175 2.81 1.75 -11.79
N GLY A 176 2.56 0.96 -12.84
CA GLY A 176 3.20 1.13 -14.14
C GLY A 176 2.93 2.50 -14.77
N ALA A 177 1.68 2.98 -14.72
CA ALA A 177 1.32 4.30 -15.23
C ALA A 177 2.07 5.42 -14.49
N ILE A 178 2.09 5.40 -13.15
CA ILE A 178 2.79 6.42 -12.35
C ILE A 178 4.29 6.39 -12.65
N HIS A 179 4.90 5.21 -12.74
CA HIS A 179 6.31 5.06 -13.05
C HIS A 179 6.68 5.67 -14.41
N LEU A 180 5.77 5.62 -15.38
CA LEU A 180 5.91 6.23 -16.70
C LEU A 180 5.46 7.71 -16.74
N ASN A 181 5.13 8.31 -15.61
CA ASN A 181 4.55 9.66 -15.51
C ASN A 181 3.24 9.82 -16.31
N LEU A 182 2.45 8.75 -16.40
CA LEU A 182 1.14 8.71 -17.05
C LEU A 182 0.00 8.72 -16.01
N GLY A 183 -1.17 9.20 -16.43
CA GLY A 183 -2.41 9.00 -15.68
C GLY A 183 -2.93 7.58 -15.88
N GLY A 184 -3.41 6.93 -14.81
CA GLY A 184 -4.13 5.66 -14.92
C GLY A 184 -5.64 5.90 -14.98
N ALA A 185 -6.36 5.22 -15.88
CA ALA A 185 -7.82 5.32 -15.99
C ALA A 185 -8.46 3.91 -15.91
N PRO A 186 -8.66 3.33 -14.72
CA PRO A 186 -9.47 2.13 -14.57
C PRO A 186 -10.90 2.37 -15.08
N GLU A 187 -11.35 1.51 -16.00
CA GLU A 187 -12.68 1.56 -16.60
C GLU A 187 -13.55 0.38 -16.12
N GLY A 188 -14.87 0.58 -16.13
CA GLY A 188 -15.86 -0.45 -15.76
C GLY A 188 -17.14 0.14 -15.18
N PRO A 189 -18.18 -0.68 -14.92
CA PRO A 189 -19.48 -0.24 -14.42
C PRO A 189 -19.41 0.58 -13.13
N ALA A 190 -20.41 1.44 -12.87
CA ALA A 190 -20.47 2.18 -11.62
C ALA A 190 -20.54 1.23 -10.41
N GLY A 191 -19.92 1.61 -9.29
CA GLY A 191 -19.95 0.81 -8.06
C GLY A 191 -18.98 -0.38 -8.01
N THR A 192 -18.14 -0.61 -9.02
CA THR A 192 -17.17 -1.73 -9.06
C THR A 192 -15.85 -1.46 -8.31
N GLY A 193 -15.81 -0.49 -7.38
CA GLY A 193 -14.65 -0.25 -6.52
C GLY A 193 -13.45 0.43 -7.19
N LYS A 194 -13.58 0.98 -8.41
CA LYS A 194 -12.48 1.62 -9.16
C LYS A 194 -11.84 2.77 -8.38
N THR A 195 -12.68 3.68 -7.88
CA THR A 195 -12.24 4.85 -7.14
C THR A 195 -11.60 4.46 -5.80
N GLU A 196 -12.17 3.47 -5.12
CA GLU A 196 -11.67 2.93 -3.86
C GLU A 196 -10.32 2.25 -4.06
N THR A 197 -10.14 1.52 -5.17
CA THR A 197 -8.88 0.88 -5.56
C THR A 197 -7.78 1.92 -5.77
N THR A 198 -8.04 2.97 -6.55
CA THR A 198 -7.07 4.06 -6.75
C THR A 198 -6.71 4.76 -5.43
N LYS A 199 -7.71 5.02 -4.58
CA LYS A 199 -7.46 5.61 -3.24
C LYS A 199 -6.61 4.70 -2.36
N ASP A 200 -6.84 3.39 -2.40
CA ASP A 200 -6.12 2.44 -1.56
C ASP A 200 -4.67 2.23 -2.01
N LEU A 201 -4.41 2.28 -3.33
CA LEU A 201 -3.04 2.34 -3.85
C LEU A 201 -2.34 3.61 -3.38
N GLY A 202 -2.98 4.77 -3.49
CA GLY A 202 -2.42 6.04 -2.99
C GLY A 202 -2.05 5.98 -1.51
N LYS A 203 -2.91 5.37 -0.67
CA LYS A 203 -2.56 5.09 0.74
C LYS A 203 -1.33 4.19 0.87
N ALA A 204 -1.20 3.17 0.02
CA ALA A 204 -0.06 2.23 0.05
C ALA A 204 1.27 2.93 -0.26
N ILE A 205 1.29 3.87 -1.18
CA ILE A 205 2.53 4.61 -1.54
C ILE A 205 2.64 5.98 -0.84
N ALA A 206 1.78 6.24 0.15
CA ALA A 206 1.65 7.49 0.90
C ALA A 206 1.52 8.74 0.03
N ILE A 207 0.70 8.64 -1.01
CA ILE A 207 0.26 9.74 -1.88
C ILE A 207 -1.18 10.13 -1.52
N GLN A 208 -1.41 11.41 -1.23
CA GLN A 208 -2.75 11.93 -1.01
C GLN A 208 -3.55 11.90 -2.33
N CYS A 209 -4.58 11.05 -2.37
CA CYS A 209 -5.55 11.04 -3.46
C CYS A 209 -6.64 12.10 -3.22
N VAL A 210 -6.95 12.86 -4.28
CA VAL A 210 -8.11 13.76 -4.32
C VAL A 210 -9.06 13.28 -5.41
N VAL A 211 -10.32 13.08 -5.04
CA VAL A 211 -11.36 12.60 -5.98
C VAL A 211 -12.36 13.71 -6.22
N THR A 212 -12.58 14.02 -7.50
CA THR A 212 -13.57 14.98 -7.95
C THR A 212 -14.62 14.24 -8.79
N ASN A 213 -15.88 14.40 -8.43
CA ASN A 213 -16.98 13.89 -9.23
C ASN A 213 -17.33 14.91 -10.32
N CYS A 214 -17.27 14.50 -11.58
CA CYS A 214 -17.61 15.33 -12.73
C CYS A 214 -19.03 14.95 -13.22
N SER A 215 -20.06 15.38 -12.50
CA SER A 215 -21.46 15.13 -12.89
C SER A 215 -21.98 16.15 -13.93
N VAL A 216 -22.80 15.68 -14.86
CA VAL A 216 -23.31 16.42 -16.05
C VAL A 216 -24.11 17.70 -15.73
N GLY A 217 -24.63 17.86 -14.51
CA GLY A 217 -25.40 19.05 -14.08
C GLY A 217 -24.56 20.29 -13.68
N HIS A 218 -23.25 20.16 -13.68
CA HIS A 218 -22.29 21.25 -13.60
C HIS A 218 -21.11 20.82 -14.47
N PRO A 219 -21.07 21.14 -15.78
CA PRO A 219 -19.80 21.09 -16.47
C PRO A 219 -18.88 21.96 -15.61
N PRO A 220 -17.84 21.39 -14.96
CA PRO A 220 -16.93 22.26 -14.24
C PRO A 220 -16.44 23.21 -15.31
N SER A 221 -16.57 24.52 -15.09
CA SER A 221 -15.94 25.45 -16.02
C SER A 221 -14.48 24.99 -16.19
N LEU A 222 -13.91 25.15 -17.38
CA LEU A 222 -12.53 24.69 -17.63
C LEU A 222 -11.56 25.22 -16.55
N ALA A 223 -11.91 26.33 -15.89
CA ALA A 223 -11.21 26.92 -14.75
C ALA A 223 -11.08 26.02 -13.50
N PRO A 224 -12.12 25.47 -12.84
CA PRO A 224 -11.95 24.53 -11.72
C PRO A 224 -11.12 23.29 -12.03
N VAL A 225 -11.34 22.62 -13.17
CA VAL A 225 -10.56 21.42 -13.54
C VAL A 225 -9.12 21.80 -13.83
N SER A 226 -8.88 22.86 -14.62
CA SER A 226 -7.52 23.34 -14.88
C SER A 226 -6.81 23.76 -13.60
N ARG A 227 -7.47 24.44 -12.66
CA ARG A 227 -6.88 24.78 -11.34
C ARG A 227 -6.56 23.53 -10.52
N LEU A 228 -7.40 22.49 -10.57
CA LEU A 228 -7.13 21.22 -9.91
C LEU A 228 -5.94 20.50 -10.54
N CYS A 229 -5.88 20.44 -11.88
CA CYS A 229 -4.77 19.86 -12.63
C CYS A 229 -3.47 20.62 -12.40
N VAL A 230 -3.50 21.96 -12.42
CA VAL A 230 -2.32 22.80 -12.09
C VAL A 230 -1.86 22.54 -10.67
N ARG A 231 -2.77 22.43 -9.69
CA ARG A 231 -2.40 22.07 -8.30
C ARG A 231 -1.86 20.65 -8.17
N ALA A 232 -2.33 19.71 -8.98
CA ALA A 232 -1.80 18.35 -9.01
C ALA A 232 -0.38 18.32 -9.63
N LEU A 233 -0.19 19.01 -10.76
CA LEU A 233 1.10 19.15 -11.45
C LEU A 233 2.14 19.90 -10.60
N GLN A 234 1.75 21.00 -9.94
CA GLN A 234 2.64 21.77 -9.06
C GLN A 234 3.11 21.00 -7.83
N ASN A 235 2.37 19.97 -7.41
CA ASN A 235 2.73 19.17 -6.24
C ASN A 235 3.40 17.84 -6.59
N PHE A 236 3.54 17.47 -7.87
CA PHE A 236 4.16 16.25 -8.44
C PHE A 236 3.80 14.88 -7.80
N LEU A 237 3.04 14.88 -6.70
CA LEU A 237 2.82 13.77 -5.78
C LEU A 237 1.33 13.59 -5.47
N ARG A 238 0.42 14.27 -6.19
CA ARG A 238 -1.02 14.12 -5.98
C ARG A 238 -1.65 13.41 -7.17
N MET A 239 -2.18 12.22 -6.94
CA MET A 239 -3.08 11.58 -7.91
C MET A 239 -4.37 12.39 -8.00
N ALA A 240 -4.59 13.03 -9.15
CA ALA A 240 -5.88 13.56 -9.53
C ALA A 240 -6.60 12.51 -10.39
N TRP A 241 -7.79 12.09 -9.96
CA TRP A 241 -8.61 11.13 -10.70
C TRP A 241 -9.93 11.77 -11.12
N ILE A 242 -10.22 11.69 -12.42
CA ILE A 242 -11.44 12.22 -13.03
C ILE A 242 -12.39 11.03 -13.23
N ILE A 243 -13.51 11.03 -12.50
CA ILE A 243 -14.59 10.07 -12.74
C ILE A 243 -15.39 10.58 -13.94
N LYS A 244 -15.25 9.93 -15.11
CA LYS A 244 -16.20 10.14 -16.21
C LYS A 244 -17.48 9.34 -15.96
N PRO A 245 -18.68 9.89 -16.22
CA PRO A 245 -19.89 9.10 -16.29
C PRO A 245 -19.77 8.06 -17.41
N TRP A 246 -20.26 6.86 -17.16
CA TRP A 246 -20.36 5.81 -18.17
C TRP A 246 -21.40 6.24 -19.20
N GLU A 247 -20.96 6.58 -20.40
CA GLU A 247 -21.85 6.75 -21.55
C GLU A 247 -22.23 5.36 -22.06
N ASN A 248 -23.54 5.09 -22.08
CA ASN A 248 -24.11 3.97 -22.82
C ASN A 248 -23.66 4.09 -24.29
N SER A 249 -22.61 3.38 -24.69
CA SER A 249 -22.34 3.06 -26.09
C SER A 249 -23.32 1.98 -26.55
N SER A 250 -24.61 2.34 -26.58
CA SER A 250 -25.66 1.60 -27.28
C SER A 250 -26.73 2.59 -27.74
N LYS A 251 -26.48 3.17 -28.91
CA LYS A 251 -27.44 3.58 -29.95
C LYS A 251 -26.70 4.32 -31.06
N GLY A 252 -26.63 3.69 -32.24
CA GLY A 252 -26.01 4.20 -33.45
C GLY A 252 -25.42 3.07 -34.26
#